data_AF-H1S592-F1
#
_entry.id   AF-H1S592-F1
#
_cell.length_a   1.000
_cell.length_b   1.000
_cell.length_c   1.000
_cell.angle_alpha   90.00
_cell.angle_beta   90.00
_cell.angle_gamma   90.00
#
_symmetry.space_group_name_H-M   'P 1'
#
loop_
_entity.id
_entity.type
_entity.pdbx_description
1 polymer ?
#
loop_
_entity_poly.entity_id
_entity_poly.type
_entity_poly.pdbx_seq_one_letter_code
_entity_poly.pdbx_strand_id
1 'polypeptide(L)'
;MRSCRFSQVASALLCLAALAMPAAHAQTLAKAGPPDSVVARLMAWRTMSDRPVSLSALALFEWDDFGVVVEVAGEGMANCGQAGFLPCDASLQPERGAPVQVLVFRRGTQRVYQERITARSATFAEPLPAEVPRAQATLVGCPGYRGQVLWCLRGSARGRQPDPFLDGA
;
A
#
# COMPACT_ATOMS: atom_id res chain seq x y z
N MET A 1 -42.17 59.95 41.70
CA MET A 1 -42.14 59.46 43.09
C MET A 1 -42.22 57.94 43.07
N ARG A 2 -41.30 57.30 43.82
CA ARG A 2 -41.42 55.99 44.51
C ARG A 2 -41.83 54.75 43.70
N SER A 3 -40.89 53.83 43.44
CA SER A 3 -40.38 52.78 44.36
C SER A 3 -41.25 51.52 44.34
N CYS A 4 -40.68 50.40 43.87
CA CYS A 4 -40.39 49.18 44.67
C CYS A 4 -41.58 48.20 44.77
N ARG A 5 -41.46 46.87 44.74
CA ARG A 5 -40.42 45.86 44.47
C ARG A 5 -41.04 44.51 44.94
N PHE A 6 -40.61 43.38 44.35
CA PHE A 6 -40.59 42.02 44.94
C PHE A 6 -41.94 41.32 45.22
N SER A 7 -42.08 39.99 45.18
CA SER A 7 -41.16 38.87 44.94
C SER A 7 -42.01 37.59 44.77
N GLN A 8 -41.51 36.66 43.95
CA GLN A 8 -41.26 35.22 44.22
C GLN A 8 -42.42 34.38 44.81
N VAL A 9 -42.73 33.19 44.29
CA VAL A 9 -41.99 31.93 44.51
C VAL A 9 -42.20 31.04 43.25
N ALA A 10 -41.21 30.79 42.39
CA ALA A 10 -40.20 29.73 42.49
C ALA A 10 -40.77 28.33 42.80
N SER A 11 -41.01 27.53 41.75
CA SER A 11 -40.99 26.07 41.85
C SER A 11 -40.07 25.54 40.76
N ALA A 12 -38.80 25.45 41.14
CA ALA A 12 -37.79 24.65 40.49
C ALA A 12 -37.56 23.41 41.36
N LEU A 13 -37.71 22.22 40.78
CA LEU A 13 -37.10 20.95 41.23
C LEU A 13 -37.31 19.97 40.07
N LEU A 14 -36.32 19.84 39.17
CA LEU A 14 -35.24 18.83 39.25
C LEU A 14 -35.76 17.42 39.50
N CYS A 15 -35.61 16.57 38.50
CA CYS A 15 -34.79 15.37 38.65
C CYS A 15 -34.21 15.01 37.29
N LEU A 16 -32.90 15.27 37.17
CA LEU A 16 -32.05 14.82 36.08
C LEU A 16 -32.19 13.30 35.94
N ALA A 17 -32.64 12.84 34.78
CA ALA A 17 -32.35 11.48 34.34
C ALA A 17 -30.85 11.44 34.02
N ALA A 18 -30.07 11.01 35.02
CA ALA A 18 -28.64 10.76 34.89
C ALA A 18 -28.41 9.78 33.75
N LEU A 19 -27.63 10.25 32.78
CA LEU A 19 -27.03 9.52 31.68
C LEU A 19 -26.36 8.24 32.21
N ALA A 20 -27.04 7.12 32.04
CA ALA A 20 -26.46 5.79 32.25
C ALA A 20 -26.55 5.03 30.92
N MET A 21 -25.66 5.37 29.99
CA MET A 21 -25.31 4.50 28.85
C MET A 21 -23.87 4.77 28.42
N PRO A 22 -23.20 3.72 27.92
CA PRO A 22 -21.86 3.32 28.36
C PRO A 22 -20.83 4.38 28.03
N ALA A 23 -19.77 4.42 28.85
CA ALA A 23 -18.49 4.89 28.40
C ALA A 23 -18.14 4.11 27.13
N ALA A 24 -18.48 4.70 25.98
CA ALA A 24 -17.84 4.42 24.73
C ALA A 24 -16.38 4.54 25.07
N HIS A 25 -15.73 3.39 25.19
CA HIS A 25 -14.30 3.34 25.08
C HIS A 25 -14.08 3.89 23.69
N ALA A 26 -13.87 5.20 23.61
CA ALA A 26 -12.93 5.78 22.70
C ALA A 26 -11.65 5.01 23.00
N GLN A 27 -11.56 3.82 22.41
CA GLN A 27 -10.36 3.37 21.79
C GLN A 27 -9.98 4.57 20.94
N THR A 28 -9.16 5.44 21.52
CA THR A 28 -8.17 6.20 20.79
C THR A 28 -7.51 5.12 19.97
N LEU A 29 -8.10 4.88 18.79
CA LEU A 29 -7.59 4.00 17.77
C LEU A 29 -6.23 4.60 17.52
N ALA A 30 -5.23 3.97 18.13
CA ALA A 30 -3.86 4.44 18.08
C ALA A 30 -3.61 4.68 16.60
N LYS A 31 -3.30 5.94 16.30
CA LYS A 31 -2.87 6.42 15.00
C LYS A 31 -1.70 5.54 14.56
N ALA A 32 -2.04 4.48 13.85
CA ALA A 32 -1.16 3.49 13.27
C ALA A 32 -1.86 2.91 12.02
N GLY A 33 -2.42 3.81 11.21
CA GLY A 33 -2.58 3.52 9.79
C GLY A 33 -1.18 3.43 9.18
N PRO A 34 -0.80 2.33 8.54
CA PRO A 34 0.47 2.24 7.83
C PRO A 34 0.40 3.12 6.56
N PRO A 35 1.54 3.55 6.00
CA PRO A 35 1.56 4.29 4.74
C PRO A 35 0.79 3.54 3.65
N ASP A 36 -0.04 4.26 2.89
CA ASP A 36 -0.84 3.74 1.77
C ASP A 36 -0.01 2.73 0.93
N SER A 37 -0.55 1.53 0.68
CA SER A 37 0.12 0.49 -0.10
C SER A 37 0.72 1.04 -1.40
N VAL A 38 2.01 0.80 -1.64
CA VAL A 38 2.69 1.27 -2.87
C VAL A 38 2.22 0.43 -4.06
N VAL A 39 2.04 -0.88 -3.85
CA VAL A 39 1.48 -1.80 -4.85
C VAL A 39 0.06 -1.41 -5.24
N ALA A 40 -0.80 -1.04 -4.28
CA ALA A 40 -2.16 -0.58 -4.58
C ALA A 40 -2.15 0.73 -5.38
N ARG A 41 -1.24 1.65 -5.08
CA ARG A 41 -1.10 2.90 -5.84
C ARG A 41 -0.52 2.69 -7.23
N LEU A 42 0.41 1.75 -7.41
CA LEU A 42 0.87 1.30 -8.73
C LEU A 42 -0.29 0.73 -9.55
N MET A 43 -1.08 -0.13 -8.93
CA MET A 43 -2.27 -0.73 -9.53
C MET A 43 -3.28 0.33 -9.97
N ALA A 44 -3.63 1.25 -9.09
CA ALA A 44 -4.52 2.35 -9.39
C ALA A 44 -3.97 3.27 -10.49
N TRP A 45 -2.66 3.56 -10.51
CA TRP A 45 -2.06 4.35 -11.58
C TRP A 45 -2.28 3.71 -12.94
N ARG A 46 -2.06 2.38 -13.05
CA ARG A 46 -2.21 1.63 -14.29
C ARG A 46 -3.65 1.57 -14.80
N THR A 47 -4.65 1.59 -13.92
CA THR A 47 -6.05 1.65 -14.37
C THR A 47 -6.42 3.01 -14.95
N MET A 48 -5.70 4.07 -14.55
CA MET A 48 -5.94 5.43 -15.02
C MET A 48 -5.06 5.82 -16.21
N SER A 49 -3.86 5.25 -16.36
CA SER A 49 -2.90 5.65 -17.38
C SER A 49 -1.82 4.59 -17.66
N ASP A 50 -1.40 4.50 -18.93
CA ASP A 50 -0.20 3.75 -19.36
C ASP A 50 1.08 4.57 -19.28
N ARG A 51 1.02 5.79 -18.76
CA ARG A 51 2.19 6.66 -18.65
C ARG A 51 3.19 6.11 -17.62
N PRO A 52 4.49 6.33 -17.85
CA PRO A 52 5.53 6.04 -16.87
C PRO A 52 5.25 6.73 -15.53
N VAL A 53 5.62 6.07 -14.44
CA VAL A 53 5.42 6.58 -13.08
C VAL A 53 6.71 6.48 -12.27
N SER A 54 7.05 7.55 -11.56
CA SER A 54 8.16 7.52 -10.61
C SER A 54 7.69 6.89 -9.29
N LEU A 55 8.45 5.93 -8.74
CA LEU A 55 8.15 5.39 -7.41
C LEU A 55 8.24 6.46 -6.32
N SER A 56 9.01 7.54 -6.52
CA SER A 56 9.02 8.66 -5.56
C SER A 56 7.66 9.37 -5.48
N ALA A 57 6.84 9.32 -6.54
CA ALA A 57 5.49 9.87 -6.51
C ALA A 57 4.49 8.94 -5.80
N LEU A 58 4.83 7.65 -5.70
CA LEU A 58 3.98 6.62 -5.09
C LEU A 58 4.48 6.17 -3.72
N ALA A 59 5.69 6.50 -3.30
CA ALA A 59 6.25 6.16 -1.99
C ALA A 59 6.53 7.48 -1.25
N LEU A 60 5.54 7.95 -0.49
CA LEU A 60 5.53 9.25 0.20
C LEU A 60 6.33 9.25 1.52
N PHE A 61 7.25 8.31 1.68
CA PHE A 61 8.15 8.19 2.82
C PHE A 61 9.60 8.32 2.34
N GLU A 62 10.54 8.44 3.27
CA GLU A 62 11.97 8.56 2.93
C GLU A 62 12.61 7.21 2.66
N TRP A 63 13.36 7.12 1.56
CA TRP A 63 14.11 5.95 1.10
C TRP A 63 15.22 6.38 0.12
N ASP A 64 16.26 5.56 0.00
CA ASP A 64 17.43 5.79 -0.84
C ASP A 64 17.40 4.93 -2.11
N ASP A 65 17.04 3.66 -1.96
CA ASP A 65 16.92 2.70 -3.05
C ASP A 65 15.70 1.78 -2.88
N PHE A 66 15.31 1.15 -3.99
CA PHE A 66 14.32 0.07 -3.98
C PHE A 66 14.84 -1.14 -4.73
N GLY A 67 14.27 -2.30 -4.44
CA GLY A 67 14.48 -3.51 -5.20
C GLY A 67 13.23 -4.39 -5.18
N VAL A 68 13.22 -5.39 -6.06
CA VAL A 68 12.25 -6.48 -6.03
C VAL A 68 13.03 -7.76 -5.79
N VAL A 69 12.71 -8.42 -4.69
CA VAL A 69 13.33 -9.68 -4.29
C VAL A 69 12.29 -10.79 -4.34
N VAL A 70 12.75 -12.03 -4.54
CA VAL A 70 11.90 -13.21 -4.40
C VAL A 70 12.08 -13.75 -2.98
N GLU A 71 10.99 -13.84 -2.24
CA GLU A 71 10.96 -14.45 -0.90
C GLU A 71 9.94 -15.61 -0.88
N VAL A 72 10.03 -16.47 0.12
CA VAL A 72 9.05 -17.53 0.34
C VAL A 72 7.81 -16.96 1.04
N ALA A 73 6.62 -17.35 0.58
CA ALA A 73 5.38 -17.00 1.25
C ALA A 73 5.31 -17.63 2.66
N GLY A 74 5.59 -16.83 3.69
CA GLY A 74 5.43 -17.17 5.10
C GLY A 74 4.07 -16.76 5.67
N GLU A 75 3.77 -17.17 6.92
CA GLU A 75 2.49 -16.87 7.60
C GLU A 75 2.34 -15.40 8.00
N GLY A 76 3.46 -14.68 8.20
CA GLY A 76 3.47 -13.32 8.75
C GLY A 76 3.42 -12.16 7.74
N MET A 77 3.45 -12.43 6.44
CA MET A 77 3.37 -11.38 5.41
C MET A 77 1.99 -11.34 4.77
N ALA A 78 0.97 -11.10 5.58
CA ALA A 78 -0.39 -10.97 5.11
C ALA A 78 -0.62 -9.54 4.57
N ASN A 79 -0.57 -9.35 3.24
CA ASN A 79 -1.12 -8.14 2.61
C ASN A 79 -2.66 -8.01 2.77
N CYS A 80 -3.28 -9.06 3.30
CA CYS A 80 -4.71 -9.24 3.37
C CYS A 80 -5.37 -8.64 4.63
N GLY A 81 -4.64 -7.84 5.40
CA GLY A 81 -5.15 -7.20 6.62
C GLY A 81 -5.08 -5.67 6.64
N GLN A 82 -4.52 -5.02 5.60
CA GLN A 82 -4.16 -3.59 5.70
C GLN A 82 -4.82 -2.65 4.68
N ALA A 83 -5.52 -3.19 3.67
CA ALA A 83 -6.13 -2.39 2.60
C ALA A 83 -7.68 -2.37 2.62
N GLY A 84 -8.33 -2.84 3.69
CA GLY A 84 -9.79 -2.80 3.82
C GLY A 84 -10.57 -3.77 2.92
N PHE A 85 -9.90 -4.56 2.08
CA PHE A 85 -10.51 -5.66 1.33
C PHE A 85 -10.48 -6.94 2.17
N LEU A 86 -11.44 -7.04 3.08
CA LEU A 86 -11.83 -8.30 3.69
C LEU A 86 -13.20 -8.74 3.16
N PRO A 87 -13.38 -10.04 2.86
CA PRO A 87 -12.38 -11.10 2.95
C PRO A 87 -11.36 -11.04 1.81
N CYS A 88 -10.11 -11.37 2.11
CA CYS A 88 -9.13 -11.63 1.06
C CYS A 88 -9.52 -12.90 0.34
N ASP A 89 -9.85 -12.78 -0.94
CA ASP A 89 -10.12 -13.95 -1.77
C ASP A 89 -8.95 -14.94 -1.69
N ALA A 90 -9.26 -16.24 -1.63
CA ALA A 90 -8.26 -17.29 -1.58
C ALA A 90 -7.30 -17.25 -2.78
N SER A 91 -7.73 -16.71 -3.93
CA SER A 91 -6.89 -16.49 -5.10
C SER A 91 -5.80 -15.42 -4.90
N LEU A 92 -5.93 -14.58 -3.88
CA LEU A 92 -4.96 -13.52 -3.53
C LEU A 92 -3.95 -13.98 -2.48
N GLN A 93 -4.14 -15.18 -1.93
CA GLN A 93 -3.20 -15.81 -1.01
C GLN A 93 -2.31 -16.80 -1.79
N PRO A 94 -1.00 -16.55 -1.88
CA PRO A 94 -0.09 -17.53 -2.45
C PRO A 94 -0.04 -18.78 -1.59
N GLU A 95 0.20 -19.94 -2.21
CA GLU A 95 0.41 -21.19 -1.48
C GLU A 95 1.57 -21.05 -0.49
N ARG A 96 1.46 -21.72 0.66
CA ARG A 96 2.52 -21.69 1.68
C ARG A 96 3.83 -22.18 1.06
N GLY A 97 4.90 -21.40 1.23
CA GLY A 97 6.22 -21.73 0.67
C GLY A 97 6.38 -21.42 -0.82
N ALA A 98 5.34 -20.95 -1.51
CA ALA A 98 5.48 -20.50 -2.90
C ALA A 98 6.38 -19.25 -2.98
N PRO A 99 7.18 -19.12 -4.05
CA PRO A 99 7.97 -17.92 -4.28
C PRO A 99 7.05 -16.74 -4.61
N VAL A 100 7.30 -15.59 -3.98
CA VAL A 100 6.55 -14.34 -4.20
C VAL A 100 7.51 -13.19 -4.40
N GLN A 101 7.17 -12.27 -5.31
CA GLN A 101 7.90 -11.00 -5.40
C GLN A 101 7.54 -10.11 -4.22
N VAL A 102 8.56 -9.51 -3.64
CA VAL A 102 8.45 -8.53 -2.56
C VAL A 102 9.12 -7.25 -3.01
N LEU A 103 8.32 -6.18 -3.03
CA LEU A 103 8.82 -4.82 -3.22
C LEU A 103 9.46 -4.36 -1.92
N VAL A 104 10.72 -3.94 -1.97
CA VAL A 104 11.48 -3.51 -0.80
C VAL A 104 12.04 -2.12 -1.05
N PHE A 105 11.87 -1.21 -0.10
CA PHE A 105 12.56 0.08 -0.06
C PHE A 105 13.52 0.12 1.11
N ARG A 106 14.70 0.69 0.88
CA ARG A 106 15.78 0.76 1.85
C ARG A 106 16.24 2.19 2.06
N ARG A 107 16.72 2.46 3.27
CA ARG A 107 17.46 3.66 3.64
C ARG A 107 18.77 3.20 4.28
N GLY A 108 19.88 3.45 3.60
CA GLY A 108 21.13 2.73 3.85
C GLY A 108 20.90 1.21 3.87
N THR A 109 21.30 0.54 4.95
CA THR A 109 21.16 -0.91 5.10
C THR A 109 19.80 -1.35 5.67
N GLN A 110 18.93 -0.41 6.04
CA GLN A 110 17.66 -0.72 6.71
C GLN A 110 16.52 -0.82 5.71
N ARG A 111 15.72 -1.89 5.77
CA ARG A 111 14.42 -1.97 5.09
C ARG A 111 13.44 -1.03 5.78
N VAL A 112 13.02 0.03 5.10
CA VAL A 112 12.04 1.01 5.62
C VAL A 112 10.61 0.70 5.18
N TYR A 113 10.48 -0.09 4.11
CA TYR A 113 9.20 -0.59 3.63
C TYR A 113 9.41 -1.93 2.92
N GLN A 114 8.47 -2.84 3.11
CA GLN A 114 8.38 -4.05 2.30
C GLN A 114 6.91 -4.40 2.08
N GLU A 115 6.58 -4.84 0.87
CA GLU A 115 5.23 -5.24 0.51
C GLU A 115 5.28 -6.40 -0.48
N ARG A 116 4.50 -7.45 -0.21
CA ARG A 116 4.38 -8.58 -1.13
C ARG A 116 3.57 -8.17 -2.37
N ILE A 117 3.83 -8.77 -3.51
CA ILE A 117 3.06 -8.55 -4.72
C ILE A 117 2.10 -9.73 -4.91
N THR A 118 0.83 -9.51 -4.60
CA THR A 118 -0.22 -10.55 -4.68
C THR A 118 -1.07 -10.46 -5.95
N ALA A 119 -1.05 -9.30 -6.64
CA ALA A 119 -1.79 -9.10 -7.88
C ALA A 119 -0.87 -9.29 -9.10
N ARG A 120 -1.33 -10.09 -10.08
CA ARG A 120 -0.57 -10.36 -11.34
C ARG A 120 -0.19 -9.07 -12.06
N SER A 121 -1.09 -8.11 -12.12
CA SER A 121 -0.88 -6.80 -12.76
C SER A 121 0.07 -5.87 -12.00
N ALA A 122 0.53 -6.24 -10.80
CA ALA A 122 1.57 -5.53 -10.06
C ALA A 122 2.94 -6.21 -10.13
N THR A 123 3.05 -7.35 -10.81
CA THR A 123 4.30 -8.12 -10.93
C THR A 123 5.34 -7.34 -11.73
N PHE A 124 6.60 -7.38 -11.29
CA PHE A 124 7.73 -6.76 -11.98
C PHE A 124 8.42 -7.78 -12.91
N ALA A 125 9.01 -7.29 -13.99
CA ALA A 125 9.83 -8.10 -14.87
C ALA A 125 11.19 -8.38 -14.23
N GLU A 126 11.53 -9.65 -14.05
CA GLU A 126 12.83 -10.07 -13.54
C GLU A 126 13.85 -10.30 -14.67
N PRO A 127 15.16 -10.15 -14.40
CA PRO A 127 15.73 -9.61 -13.16
C PRO A 127 15.82 -8.07 -13.22
N LEU A 128 15.23 -7.42 -12.22
CA LEU A 128 15.54 -6.01 -11.94
C LEU A 128 16.94 -5.89 -11.31
N PRO A 129 17.60 -4.72 -11.42
CA PRO A 129 18.78 -4.43 -10.60
C PRO A 129 18.44 -4.62 -9.12
N ALA A 130 19.39 -5.16 -8.36
CA ALA A 130 19.20 -5.43 -6.93
C ALA A 130 18.90 -4.16 -6.13
N GLU A 131 19.45 -3.02 -6.55
CA GLU A 131 19.27 -1.71 -5.93
C GLU A 131 19.08 -0.68 -7.03
N VAL A 132 17.94 -0.02 -7.00
CA VAL A 132 17.63 1.06 -7.94
C VAL A 132 17.52 2.34 -7.15
N PRO A 133 18.43 3.31 -7.35
CA PRO A 133 18.40 4.58 -6.66
C PRO A 133 17.07 5.29 -6.86
N ARG A 134 16.61 6.01 -5.83
CA ARG A 134 15.35 6.77 -5.85
C ARG A 134 15.17 7.66 -7.08
N ALA A 135 16.25 8.32 -7.50
CA ALA A 135 16.25 9.18 -8.68
C ALA A 135 16.04 8.44 -10.01
N GLN A 136 16.32 7.14 -10.05
CA GLN A 136 16.25 6.31 -11.26
C GLN A 136 14.98 5.45 -11.33
N ALA A 137 14.23 5.37 -10.24
CA ALA A 137 13.07 4.48 -10.03
C ALA A 137 11.80 4.89 -10.81
N THR A 138 11.91 5.05 -12.12
CA THR A 138 10.77 5.31 -13.01
C THR A 138 10.31 4.03 -13.67
N LEU A 139 9.05 3.66 -13.51
CA LEU A 139 8.47 2.41 -14.00
C LEU A 139 7.60 2.62 -15.25
N VAL A 140 7.58 1.62 -16.12
CA VAL A 140 6.73 1.54 -17.33
C VAL A 140 6.04 0.18 -17.42
N GLY A 141 4.96 0.10 -18.19
CA GLY A 141 4.37 -1.18 -18.59
C GLY A 141 5.22 -1.88 -19.65
N CYS A 142 5.38 -3.19 -19.51
CA CYS A 142 6.08 -4.04 -20.49
C CYS A 142 5.35 -5.38 -20.66
N PRO A 143 5.45 -6.01 -21.85
CA PRO A 143 4.85 -7.31 -22.07
C PRO A 143 5.55 -8.38 -21.22
N GLY A 144 4.78 -9.24 -20.58
CA GLY A 144 5.23 -10.49 -19.98
C GLY A 144 4.70 -11.71 -20.74
N TYR A 145 4.97 -12.89 -20.20
CA TYR A 145 4.50 -14.15 -20.76
C TYR A 145 2.96 -14.25 -20.79
N ARG A 146 2.42 -14.88 -21.85
CA ARG A 146 0.97 -15.15 -21.99
C ARG A 146 0.09 -13.88 -21.97
N GLY A 147 0.58 -12.78 -22.53
CA GLY A 147 -0.20 -11.54 -22.66
C GLY A 147 -0.37 -10.74 -21.37
N GLN A 148 0.31 -11.11 -20.28
CA GLN A 148 0.31 -10.33 -19.05
C GLN A 148 1.13 -9.04 -19.21
N VAL A 149 0.75 -7.97 -18.50
CA VAL A 149 1.54 -6.73 -18.44
C VAL A 149 2.28 -6.66 -17.10
N LEU A 150 3.60 -6.50 -17.17
CA LEU A 150 4.50 -6.40 -16.03
C LEU A 150 4.93 -4.94 -15.80
N TRP A 151 5.51 -4.65 -14.64
CA TRP A 151 6.25 -3.41 -14.39
C TRP A 151 7.74 -3.60 -14.73
N CYS A 152 8.28 -2.71 -15.55
CA CYS A 152 9.70 -2.63 -15.87
C CYS A 152 10.28 -1.29 -15.43
N LEU A 153 11.56 -1.24 -15.11
CA LEU A 153 12.27 0.02 -14.90
C LEU A 153 12.59 0.67 -16.26
N ARG A 154 12.28 1.95 -16.38
CA ARG A 154 12.49 2.76 -17.59
C ARG A 154 13.99 2.87 -17.84
N GLY A 155 14.43 2.48 -19.05
CA GLY A 155 15.84 2.56 -19.45
C GLY A 155 16.67 1.34 -19.07
N SER A 156 16.23 0.49 -18.13
CA SER A 156 16.82 -0.84 -17.94
C SER A 156 16.15 -1.82 -18.90
N ALA A 157 16.59 -1.79 -20.15
CA ALA A 157 16.21 -2.80 -21.12
C ALA A 157 16.80 -4.17 -20.71
N ARG A 158 16.05 -4.95 -19.94
CA ARG A 158 16.09 -6.41 -19.97
C ARG A 158 14.65 -6.88 -20.17
N GLY A 159 14.32 -7.33 -21.38
CA GLY A 159 12.98 -7.85 -21.66
C GLY A 159 12.60 -8.13 -23.13
N ARG A 160 13.31 -7.60 -24.14
CA ARG A 160 13.47 -8.37 -25.38
C ARG A 160 14.63 -9.31 -25.09
N GLN A 161 14.32 -10.53 -24.67
CA GLN A 161 15.26 -11.61 -24.84
C GLN A 161 15.11 -12.00 -26.31
N PRO A 162 16.06 -11.69 -27.21
CA PRO A 162 16.04 -12.28 -28.54
C PRO A 162 16.03 -13.79 -28.32
N ASP A 163 15.00 -14.44 -28.83
CA ASP A 163 14.94 -15.89 -28.84
C ASP A 163 16.01 -16.33 -29.85
N PRO A 164 17.10 -16.99 -29.43
CA PRO A 164 18.18 -17.34 -30.34
C PRO A 164 17.72 -18.28 -31.46
N PHE A 165 16.49 -18.81 -31.38
CA PHE A 165 15.88 -19.64 -32.40
C PHE A 165 14.97 -18.87 -33.39
N LEU A 166 14.54 -17.65 -33.08
CA LEU A 166 13.60 -16.87 -33.91
C LEU A 166 14.24 -15.69 -34.63
N ASP A 167 15.40 -15.20 -34.16
CA ASP A 167 16.03 -14.00 -34.71
C ASP A 167 17.10 -14.27 -35.78
N GLY A 168 17.33 -15.53 -36.17
CA GLY A 168 18.19 -15.92 -37.30
C GLY A 168 19.69 -15.65 -37.11
N ALA A 169 20.53 -16.54 -37.61
CA ALA A 169 21.98 -16.36 -37.68
C ALA A 169 22.39 -15.34 -38.77
#